data_AF-A0A0U1KLC3-F1
#
_entry.id   AF-A0A0U1KLC3-F1
#
_cell.length_a   1.000
_cell.length_b   1.000
_cell.length_c   1.000
_cell.angle_alpha   90.00
_cell.angle_beta   90.00
_cell.angle_gamma   90.00
#
_symmetry.space_group_name_H-M   'P 1'
#
loop_
_entity.id
_entity.type
_entity.pdbx_description
1 polymer ?
#
loop_
_entity_poly.entity_id
_entity_poly.type
_entity_poly.pdbx_seq_one_letter_code
_entity_poly.pdbx_strand_id
1 'polypeptide(L)'
;MFGQKKHPLWFYLLIALAVIGLASQLLTNTATFFSSILMIVGTAVLLYGVVYFFFFKRKNTTELKKYKKAVKQSRKRKRHMTTISQVKNKQSKHSNLTKKHRDHKNIPHLRVIDGKKSKRKDRATF
;
A
#
# COMPACT_ATOMS: atom_id res chain seq x y z
N MET A 1 -34.62 -31.60 15.97
CA MET A 1 -34.79 -32.76 15.07
C MET A 1 -33.57 -32.84 14.16
N PHE A 2 -32.65 -33.77 14.41
CA PHE A 2 -31.48 -33.98 13.56
C PHE A 2 -31.87 -34.91 12.40
N GLY A 3 -31.96 -34.35 11.20
CA GLY A 3 -32.27 -35.11 9.99
C GLY A 3 -31.15 -36.11 9.69
N GLN A 4 -31.49 -37.39 9.73
CA GLN A 4 -30.61 -38.50 9.36
C GLN A 4 -30.26 -38.39 7.86
N LYS A 5 -29.06 -37.87 7.56
CA LYS A 5 -28.53 -37.87 6.19
C LYS A 5 -28.15 -39.29 5.84
N LYS A 6 -28.99 -39.97 5.05
CA LYS A 6 -28.67 -41.29 4.51
C LYS A 6 -27.54 -41.11 3.50
N HIS A 7 -26.32 -41.45 3.90
CA HIS A 7 -25.20 -41.49 2.97
C HIS A 7 -25.45 -42.61 1.95
N PRO A 8 -25.46 -42.31 0.64
CA PRO A 8 -25.78 -43.30 -0.38
C PRO A 8 -24.75 -44.42 -0.38
N LEU A 9 -25.17 -45.66 -0.60
CA LEU A 9 -24.28 -46.84 -0.68
C LEU A 9 -23.10 -46.63 -1.66
N TRP A 10 -23.33 -45.86 -2.73
CA TRP A 10 -22.30 -45.43 -3.69
C TRP A 10 -21.13 -44.70 -3.04
N PHE A 11 -21.34 -43.94 -1.97
CA PHE A 11 -20.27 -43.25 -1.25
C PHE A 11 -19.28 -44.25 -0.65
N TYR A 12 -19.78 -45.34 -0.05
CA TYR A 12 -18.94 -46.40 0.49
C TYR A 12 -18.21 -47.18 -0.61
N LEU A 13 -18.87 -47.41 -1.75
CA LEU A 13 -18.23 -48.01 -2.92
C LEU A 13 -17.06 -47.15 -3.42
N LEU A 14 -17.25 -45.83 -3.46
CA LEU A 14 -16.26 -44.87 -3.93
C LEU A 14 -15.05 -44.79 -2.97
N ILE A 15 -15.30 -44.85 -1.66
CA ILE A 15 -14.25 -44.95 -0.65
C ILE A 15 -13.49 -46.28 -0.78
N ALA A 16 -14.20 -47.41 -0.92
CA ALA A 16 -13.57 -48.71 -1.07
C ALA A 16 -12.66 -48.76 -2.31
N LEU A 17 -13.14 -48.23 -3.43
CA LEU A 17 -12.37 -48.15 -4.67
C LEU A 17 -11.15 -47.23 -4.53
N ALA A 18 -11.29 -46.10 -3.82
CA ALA A 18 -10.18 -45.19 -3.54
C ALA A 18 -9.09 -45.87 -2.69
N VAL A 19 -9.48 -46.61 -1.64
CA VAL A 19 -8.54 -47.35 -0.78
C VAL A 19 -7.81 -48.43 -1.57
N ILE A 20 -8.51 -49.18 -2.42
CA ILE A 20 -7.91 -50.22 -3.27
C ILE A 20 -6.95 -49.61 -4.29
N GLY A 21 -7.33 -48.50 -4.93
CA GLY A 21 -6.47 -47.77 -5.86
C GLY A 21 -5.19 -47.28 -5.19
N LEU A 22 -5.30 -46.69 -4.00
CA LEU A 22 -4.15 -46.24 -3.21
C LEU A 22 -3.26 -47.40 -2.75
N ALA A 23 -3.85 -48.50 -2.28
CA ALA A 23 -3.10 -49.68 -1.87
C ALA A 23 -2.33 -50.32 -3.03
N SER A 24 -2.96 -50.42 -4.21
CA SER A 24 -2.31 -50.91 -5.42
C SER A 24 -1.15 -50.02 -5.86
N GLN A 25 -1.33 -48.69 -5.81
CA GLN A 25 -0.29 -47.73 -6.13
C GLN A 25 0.88 -47.78 -5.13
N LEU A 26 0.58 -48.06 -3.85
CA LEU A 26 1.58 -48.23 -2.81
C LEU A 26 2.42 -49.49 -3.00
N LEU A 27 1.83 -50.60 -3.46
CA LEU A 27 2.55 -51.85 -3.71
C LEU A 27 3.36 -51.85 -5.01
N THR A 28 2.87 -51.17 -6.05
CA THR A 28 3.51 -51.19 -7.37
C THR A 28 4.56 -50.10 -7.54
N ASN A 29 4.34 -48.90 -6.98
CA ASN A 29 5.23 -47.75 -7.16
C ASN A 29 5.13 -46.76 -5.99
N THR A 30 5.56 -47.19 -4.80
CA THR A 30 5.58 -46.38 -3.58
C THR A 30 6.35 -45.07 -3.76
N ALA A 31 7.53 -45.14 -4.39
CA ALA A 31 8.45 -44.00 -4.50
C ALA A 31 7.86 -42.85 -5.33
N THR A 32 7.16 -43.15 -6.42
CA THR A 32 6.55 -42.11 -7.27
C THR A 32 5.30 -41.52 -6.63
N PHE A 33 4.53 -42.31 -5.86
CA PHE A 33 3.38 -41.81 -5.12
C PHE A 33 3.78 -40.76 -4.07
N PHE A 34 4.78 -41.05 -3.24
CA PHE A 34 5.29 -40.10 -2.26
C PHE A 34 5.92 -38.87 -2.92
N SER A 35 6.70 -39.07 -3.98
CA SER A 35 7.30 -37.96 -4.74
C SER A 35 6.22 -37.05 -5.35
N SER A 36 5.13 -37.62 -5.87
CA SER A 36 4.00 -36.87 -6.41
C SER A 36 3.32 -35.99 -5.35
N ILE A 37 3.06 -36.55 -4.17
CA ILE A 37 2.50 -35.79 -3.04
C ILE A 37 3.42 -34.65 -2.64
N LEU A 38 4.72 -34.93 -2.51
CA LEU A 38 5.72 -33.91 -2.19
C LEU A 38 5.77 -32.82 -3.26
N MET A 39 5.63 -33.18 -4.54
CA MET A 39 5.64 -32.24 -5.65
C MET A 39 4.39 -31.36 -5.67
N ILE A 40 3.21 -31.93 -5.37
CA ILE A 40 1.94 -31.18 -5.26
C ILE A 40 2.00 -30.20 -4.07
N VAL A 41 2.42 -30.68 -2.90
CA VAL A 41 2.56 -29.82 -1.72
C VAL A 41 3.63 -28.75 -1.96
N GLY A 42 4.77 -29.15 -2.53
CA GLY A 42 5.87 -28.24 -2.87
C GLY A 42 5.46 -27.16 -3.86
N THR A 43 4.74 -27.52 -4.93
CA THR A 43 4.23 -26.55 -5.91
C THR A 43 3.15 -25.64 -5.32
N ALA A 44 2.24 -26.16 -4.49
CA ALA A 44 1.24 -25.34 -3.81
C ALA A 44 1.89 -24.30 -2.87
N VAL A 45 2.89 -24.71 -2.09
CA VAL A 45 3.66 -23.80 -1.22
C VAL A 45 4.44 -22.77 -2.04
N LEU A 46 5.07 -23.20 -3.15
CA LEU A 46 5.76 -22.29 -4.07
C LEU A 46 4.83 -21.23 -4.63
N LEU A 47 3.68 -21.64 -5.18
CA LEU A 47 2.69 -20.72 -5.74
C LEU A 47 2.15 -19.77 -4.68
N TYR A 48 1.78 -20.29 -3.50
CA TYR A 48 1.34 -19.46 -2.38
C TYR A 48 2.42 -18.46 -1.97
N GLY A 49 3.67 -18.90 -1.86
CA GLY A 49 4.81 -18.05 -1.51
C GLY A 49 5.05 -16.94 -2.53
N VAL A 50 4.98 -17.24 -3.83
CA VAL A 50 5.12 -16.25 -4.91
C VAL A 50 3.99 -15.23 -4.86
N VAL A 51 2.74 -15.68 -4.76
CA VAL A 51 1.57 -14.78 -4.68
C VAL A 51 1.64 -13.93 -3.42
N TYR A 52 1.93 -14.53 -2.26
CA TYR A 52 2.08 -13.82 -0.99
C TYR A 52 3.19 -12.79 -1.06
N PHE A 53 4.39 -13.15 -1.53
CA PHE A 53 5.51 -12.24 -1.65
C PHE A 53 5.18 -11.07 -2.59
N PHE A 54 4.57 -11.34 -3.74
CA PHE A 54 4.27 -10.30 -4.72
C PHE A 54 3.15 -9.34 -4.25
N PHE A 55 2.09 -9.87 -3.63
CA PHE A 55 0.97 -9.06 -3.13
C PHE A 55 1.29 -8.35 -1.81
N PHE A 56 1.96 -9.02 -0.87
CA PHE A 56 2.17 -8.50 0.48
C PHE A 56 3.33 -7.50 0.55
N LYS A 57 4.38 -7.69 -0.25
CA LYS A 57 5.52 -6.75 -0.31
C LYS A 57 5.12 -5.36 -0.83
N ARG A 58 4.03 -5.27 -1.61
CA ARG A 58 3.59 -3.99 -2.21
C ARG A 58 2.73 -3.13 -1.28
N LYS A 59 2.06 -3.69 -0.26
CA LYS A 59 1.03 -2.97 0.50
C LYS A 59 1.54 -2.18 1.73
N ASN A 60 2.64 -2.59 2.38
CA ASN A 60 2.95 -2.08 3.72
C ASN A 60 3.84 -0.83 3.81
N THR A 61 4.34 -0.28 2.71
CA THR A 61 5.34 0.81 2.78
C THR A 61 4.83 2.20 2.44
N THR A 62 3.65 2.35 1.85
CA THR A 62 3.19 3.66 1.34
C THR A 62 2.78 4.61 2.46
N GLU A 63 2.03 4.15 3.46
CA GLU A 63 1.52 5.01 4.53
C GLU A 63 2.60 5.44 5.53
N LEU A 64 3.42 4.49 6.01
CA LEU A 64 4.57 4.78 6.87
C LEU A 64 5.56 5.75 6.19
N LYS A 65 5.81 5.59 4.88
CA LYS A 65 6.64 6.53 4.11
C LYS A 65 6.00 7.91 4.01
N LYS A 66 4.68 8.01 3.79
CA LYS A 66 3.94 9.29 3.76
C LYS A 66 3.97 9.98 5.13
N TYR A 67 3.71 9.26 6.22
CA TYR A 67 3.81 9.77 7.58
C TYR A 67 5.21 10.28 7.89
N LYS A 68 6.26 9.50 7.59
CA LYS A 68 7.66 9.92 7.80
C LYS A 68 8.01 11.19 7.01
N LYS A 69 7.50 11.33 5.77
CA LYS A 69 7.66 12.55 4.97
C LYS A 69 6.93 13.74 5.60
N ALA A 70 5.69 13.57 6.04
CA ALA A 70 4.88 14.62 6.67
C ALA A 70 5.52 15.11 7.99
N VAL A 71 5.99 14.19 8.85
CA VAL A 71 6.70 14.54 10.08
C VAL A 71 7.99 15.30 9.79
N LYS A 72 8.78 14.87 8.80
CA LYS A 72 10.02 15.58 8.39
C LYS A 72 9.70 16.99 7.90
N GLN A 73 8.62 17.16 7.14
CA GLN A 73 8.18 18.48 6.66
C GLN A 73 7.71 19.37 7.81
N SER A 74 6.94 18.83 8.76
CA SER A 74 6.48 19.56 9.97
C SER A 74 7.65 20.02 10.83
N ARG A 75 8.63 19.13 11.10
CA ARG A 75 9.85 19.46 11.85
C ARG A 75 10.69 20.54 11.14
N LYS A 76 10.84 20.48 9.82
CA LYS A 76 11.54 21.51 9.04
C LYS A 76 10.85 22.87 9.12
N ARG A 77 9.51 22.91 9.03
CA ARG A 77 8.74 24.16 9.17
C ARG A 77 8.90 24.77 10.57
N LYS A 78 8.84 23.96 11.63
CA LYS A 78 9.06 24.43 13.00
C LYS A 78 10.45 25.04 13.20
N ARG A 79 11.50 24.41 12.66
CA ARG A 79 12.87 24.96 12.72
C ARG A 79 13.03 26.29 11.97
N HIS A 80 12.43 26.40 10.78
CA HIS A 80 12.43 27.68 10.03
C HIS A 80 11.65 28.77 10.77
N MET A 81 10.52 28.44 11.42
CA MET A 81 9.76 29.39 12.23
C MET A 81 10.56 29.88 13.43
N THR A 82 11.29 29.01 14.14
CA THR A 82 12.16 29.43 15.25
C THR A 82 13.33 30.30 14.79
N THR A 83 13.90 30.05 13.61
CA THR A 83 14.99 30.89 13.07
C THR A 83 14.48 32.25 12.61
N ILE A 84 13.30 32.33 11.97
CA ILE A 84 12.69 33.61 11.56
C ILE A 84 12.25 34.43 12.78
N SER A 85 11.73 33.79 13.83
CA SER A 85 11.37 34.46 15.09
C SER A 85 12.59 34.91 15.90
N GLN A 86 13.75 34.23 15.80
CA GLN A 86 14.99 34.65 16.47
C GLN A 86 15.76 35.74 15.71
N VAL A 87 15.62 35.85 14.39
CA VAL A 87 16.22 36.95 13.60
C VAL A 87 15.45 38.26 13.79
N LYS A 88 14.14 38.21 14.07
CA LYS A 88 13.33 39.44 14.25
C LYS A 88 13.56 40.16 15.59
N ASN A 89 14.18 39.51 16.58
CA ASN A 89 14.42 40.08 17.92
C ASN A 89 15.88 40.52 18.19
N LYS A 90 16.76 40.57 17.18
CA LYS A 90 18.17 41.00 17.35
C LYS A 90 18.62 42.18 16.49
N GLN A 91 17.68 42.94 15.90
CA GLN A 91 18.02 44.16 15.16
C GLN A 91 17.31 45.38 15.74
N SER A 92 17.63 45.67 17.00
CA SER A 92 17.42 46.99 17.60
C SER A 92 18.71 47.43 18.29
N LYS A 93 19.66 47.97 17.52
CA LYS A 93 20.61 49.01 17.95
C LYS A 93 21.52 49.41 16.79
N HIS A 94 21.43 50.69 16.42
CA HIS A 94 22.45 51.58 15.86
C HIS A 94 23.43 51.03 14.82
N SER A 95 23.40 51.57 13.59
CA SER A 95 24.22 52.75 13.23
C SER A 95 24.30 52.93 11.70
N ASN A 96 24.01 54.15 11.26
CA ASN A 96 24.64 54.90 10.16
C ASN A 96 24.54 54.40 8.71
N LEU A 97 23.72 55.15 7.96
CA LEU A 97 24.06 55.79 6.68
C LEU A 97 24.72 54.89 5.60
N THR A 98 23.88 54.27 4.77
CA THR A 98 24.05 54.36 3.30
C THR A 98 22.67 54.22 2.63
N LYS A 99 22.24 55.27 1.93
CA LYS A 99 21.10 55.18 1.01
C LYS A 99 21.50 54.23 -0.13
N LYS A 100 20.82 53.08 -0.25
CA LYS A 100 20.68 52.40 -1.54
C LYS A 100 19.20 52.15 -1.80
N HIS A 101 18.65 53.03 -2.63
CA HIS A 101 17.35 52.90 -3.27
C HIS A 101 17.25 51.50 -3.92
N ARG A 102 16.39 50.64 -3.37
CA ARG A 102 15.97 49.39 -3.99
C ARG A 102 14.48 49.23 -3.81
N ASP A 103 13.78 49.77 -4.80
CA ASP A 103 12.52 49.34 -5.36
C ASP A 103 11.52 48.67 -4.42
N HIS A 104 10.44 49.42 -4.20
CA HIS A 104 9.12 49.02 -3.76
C HIS A 104 8.45 48.03 -4.75
N LYS A 105 9.12 46.92 -5.10
CA LYS A 105 8.66 45.90 -6.06
C LYS A 105 8.35 44.53 -5.46
N ASN A 106 8.51 44.36 -4.14
CA ASN A 106 8.19 43.08 -3.48
C ASN A 106 7.23 43.27 -2.30
N ILE A 107 6.08 43.89 -2.56
CA ILE A 107 4.92 43.71 -1.69
C ILE A 107 4.19 42.47 -2.21
N PRO A 108 4.05 41.39 -1.43
CA PRO A 108 3.28 40.23 -1.86
C PRO A 108 1.79 40.61 -1.88
N HIS A 109 1.30 41.05 -3.04
CA HIS A 109 -0.13 41.29 -3.24
C HIS A 109 -0.87 39.97 -3.06
N LEU A 110 -1.92 39.97 -2.23
CA LEU A 110 -2.90 38.88 -2.18
C LEU A 110 -3.52 38.78 -3.58
N ARG A 111 -3.09 37.79 -4.36
CA ARG A 111 -3.82 37.41 -5.57
C ARG A 111 -4.95 36.49 -5.13
N VAL A 112 -6.15 36.81 -5.57
CA VAL A 112 -7.29 35.90 -5.49
C VAL A 112 -6.85 34.62 -6.21
N ILE A 113 -7.01 33.48 -5.55
CA ILE A 113 -6.85 32.19 -6.22
C ILE A 113 -8.03 32.13 -7.19
N ASP A 114 -7.77 32.44 -8.46
CA ASP A 114 -8.73 32.18 -9.53
C ASP A 114 -8.88 30.66 -9.58
N GLY A 115 -9.94 30.18 -8.92
CA GLY A 115 -10.31 28.79 -8.94
C GLY A 115 -10.49 28.38 -10.40
N LYS A 116 -9.87 27.26 -10.78
CA LYS A 116 -10.12 26.60 -12.06
C LYS A 116 -11.55 26.05 -12.04
N LYS A 117 -12.56 26.92 -12.10
CA LYS A 117 -13.95 26.56 -12.31
C LYS A 117 -14.04 26.13 -13.76
N SER A 118 -13.95 24.83 -14.00
CA SER A 118 -14.22 24.23 -15.30
C SER A 118 -15.52 24.83 -15.82
N LYS A 119 -15.47 25.57 -16.93
CA LYS A 119 -16.67 25.91 -17.70
C LYS A 119 -17.34 24.59 -18.06
N ARG A 120 -18.37 24.18 -17.32
CA ARG A 120 -19.32 23.19 -17.81
C ARG A 120 -19.88 23.81 -19.08
N LYS A 121 -19.62 23.17 -20.22
CA LYS A 121 -20.23 23.54 -21.49
C LYS A 121 -21.75 23.57 -21.26
N ASP A 122 -22.33 24.75 -21.35
CA ASP A 122 -23.77 24.92 -21.47
C ASP A 122 -24.19 24.17 -22.73
N ARG A 123 -24.80 23.00 -22.56
CA ARG A 123 -25.56 22.33 -23.61
C ARG A 123 -26.97 22.88 -23.52
N ALA A 124 -27.19 24.07 -24.05
CA ALA A 124 -28.51 24.48 -24.46
C ALA A 124 -28.81 23.78 -25.80
N THR A 125 -29.54 22.67 -25.73
CA THR A 125 -30.27 22.14 -26.87
C THR A 125 -31.62 22.85 -26.90
N PHE A 126 -31.88 23.57 -27.98
CA PHE A 126 -33.21 23.97 -28.43
C PHE A 126 -33.40 23.39 -29.83
#